data_AF-A0AA50WNK4-F1
#
_entry.id   AF-A0AA50WNK4-F1
#
_cell.length_a   1.000
_cell.length_b   1.000
_cell.length_c   1.000
_cell.angle_alpha   90.00
_cell.angle_beta   90.00
_cell.angle_gamma   90.00
#
_symmetry.space_group_name_H-M   'P 1'
#
loop_
_entity.id
_entity.type
_entity.pdbx_description
1 polymer ?
#
loop_
_entity_poly.entity_id
_entity_poly.type
_entity_poly.pdbx_seq_one_letter_code
_entity_poly.pdbx_strand_id
1 'polypeptide(L)' 'KPYANEDMSGYIKKVHFKLHDSYTVPSRLVTKPPYELTETGWGEFEIVIKIYFHDPNERP' A
#
# COMPACT_ATOMS: atom_id res chain seq x y z
N LYS A 1 -0.72 8.09 8.79
CA LYS A 1 -1.22 9.47 8.54
C LYS A 1 -0.12 10.22 7.82
N PRO A 2 -0.39 10.91 6.71
CA PRO A 2 0.61 11.75 6.06
C PRO A 2 1.14 12.79 7.06
N TYR A 3 2.41 13.13 6.93
CA TYR A 3 3.11 14.01 7.88
C TYR A 3 2.47 15.41 7.96
N ALA A 4 1.98 15.91 6.81
CA ALA A 4 0.95 16.94 6.74
C ALA A 4 -0.40 16.25 6.51
N ASN A 5 -1.49 16.72 7.09
CA ASN A 5 -2.84 16.14 6.93
C ASN A 5 -3.42 16.43 5.52
N GLU A 6 -2.62 16.15 4.49
CA GLU A 6 -2.89 16.40 3.08
C GLU A 6 -3.57 15.20 2.45
N ASP A 7 -4.47 15.49 1.51
CA ASP A 7 -5.16 14.45 0.75
C ASP A 7 -4.23 13.83 -0.29
N MET A 8 -3.64 12.69 0.06
CA MET A 8 -2.74 11.95 -0.82
C MET A 8 -3.46 11.32 -2.02
N SER A 9 -4.80 11.34 -2.06
CA SER A 9 -5.58 10.81 -3.19
C SER A 9 -5.38 11.62 -4.48
N GLY A 10 -4.88 12.85 -4.39
CA GLY A 10 -4.60 13.67 -5.58
C GLY A 10 -3.41 13.17 -6.42
N TYR A 11 -2.45 12.48 -5.81
CA TYR A 11 -1.22 12.01 -6.47
C TYR A 11 -0.99 10.51 -6.37
N ILE A 12 -1.47 9.85 -5.33
CA ILE A 12 -1.39 8.39 -5.19
C ILE A 12 -2.57 7.74 -5.93
N LYS A 13 -2.27 6.99 -6.99
CA LYS A 13 -3.26 6.19 -7.72
C LYS A 13 -3.62 4.92 -6.97
N LYS A 14 -2.63 4.24 -6.41
CA LYS A 14 -2.80 2.98 -5.67
C LYS A 14 -1.54 2.62 -4.89
N VAL A 15 -1.72 1.98 -3.74
CA VAL A 15 -0.65 1.38 -2.95
C VAL A 15 -0.78 -0.13 -3.02
N HIS A 16 0.31 -0.81 -3.33
CA HIS A 16 0.39 -2.25 -3.42
C HIS A 16 1.21 -2.78 -2.25
N PHE A 17 0.54 -3.54 -1.38
CA PHE A 17 1.14 -4.24 -0.26
C PHE A 17 1.36 -5.69 -0.66
N LYS A 18 2.61 -6.15 -0.64
CA LYS A 18 2.95 -7.55 -0.82
C LYS A 18 3.30 -8.14 0.54
N LEU A 19 2.35 -8.88 1.09
CA LEU A 19 2.47 -9.73 2.27
C LEU A 19 3.18 -11.05 1.92
N HIS A 20 3.46 -11.84 2.96
CA HIS A 20 3.99 -13.20 2.81
C HIS A 20 2.98 -14.14 2.10
N ASP A 21 3.49 -15.09 1.32
CA ASP A 21 2.67 -16.02 0.52
C ASP A 21 1.79 -16.96 1.35
N SER A 22 1.97 -16.99 2.68
CA SER A 22 1.07 -17.70 3.61
C SER A 22 -0.30 -17.04 3.76
N TYR A 23 -0.45 -15.77 3.38
CA TYR A 23 -1.74 -15.10 3.35
C TYR A 23 -2.55 -15.53 2.13
N THR A 24 -3.87 -15.66 2.28
CA THR A 24 -4.78 -16.04 1.18
C THR A 24 -4.69 -15.09 -0.01
N VAL A 25 -4.43 -13.81 0.25
CA VAL A 25 -4.22 -12.79 -0.77
C VAL A 25 -2.96 -12.01 -0.37
N PRO A 26 -1.77 -12.48 -0.80
CA PRO A 26 -0.51 -11.87 -0.40
C PRO A 26 -0.31 -10.51 -1.08
N SER A 27 -0.88 -10.30 -2.26
CA SER A 27 -0.81 -9.05 -3.01
C SER A 27 -2.11 -8.25 -2.82
N ARG A 28 -2.09 -7.25 -1.94
CA ARG A 28 -3.23 -6.36 -1.68
C ARG A 28 -3.04 -5.00 -2.30
N LEU A 29 -4.07 -4.49 -2.95
CA LEU A 29 -4.03 -3.22 -3.65
C LEU A 29 -5.09 -2.27 -3.07
N VAL A 30 -4.64 -1.12 -2.57
CA VAL A 30 -5.46 -0.10 -1.92
C VAL A 30 -5.47 1.15 -2.80
N THR A 31 -6.63 1.50 -3.33
CA THR A 31 -6.79 2.63 -4.27
C THR A 31 -7.36 3.89 -3.62
N LYS A 32 -7.85 3.79 -2.38
CA LYS A 32 -8.50 4.90 -1.67
C LYS A 32 -7.92 5.01 -0.26
N PRO A 33 -7.82 6.23 0.29
CA PRO A 33 -7.45 6.40 1.69
C PRO A 33 -8.52 5.81 2.62
N PRO A 34 -8.14 5.28 3.80
CA PRO A 34 -6.78 5.18 4.33
C PRO A 34 -5.97 4.06 3.66
N TYR A 35 -4.72 4.36 3.26
CA TYR A 35 -3.79 3.39 2.68
C TYR A 35 -3.15 2.53 3.78
N GLU A 36 -3.98 1.78 4.49
CA GLU A 36 -3.56 0.89 5.56
C GLU A 36 -4.15 -0.50 5.37
N LEU A 37 -3.47 -1.51 5.93
CA LEU A 37 -3.93 -2.87 5.92
C LEU A 37 -3.80 -3.44 7.33
N THR A 38 -4.87 -4.06 7.82
CA THR A 38 -4.88 -4.75 9.11
C THR A 38 -5.06 -6.24 8.85
N GLU A 39 -4.09 -7.03 9.28
CA GLU A 39 -4.11 -8.49 9.18
C GLU A 39 -3.60 -9.08 10.50
N THR A 40 -4.07 -10.27 10.83
CA THR A 40 -3.60 -11.03 12.00
C THR A 40 -2.61 -12.10 11.56
N GLY A 41 -1.61 -12.35 12.39
CA GLY A 41 -0.54 -13.30 12.09
C GLY A 41 0.23 -13.64 13.36
N TRP A 42 0.97 -14.74 13.30
CA TRP A 42 1.79 -15.22 14.42
C TRP A 42 3.28 -14.97 14.23
N GLY A 43 3.70 -14.42 13.08
CA GLY A 43 5.09 -14.19 12.72
C GLY A 43 5.34 -12.80 12.15
N GLU A 44 6.61 -12.41 12.16
CA GLU A 44 7.12 -11.19 11.55
C GLU A 44 7.72 -11.51 10.18
N PHE A 45 7.44 -10.66 9.19
CA PHE A 45 7.95 -10.83 7.83
C PHE A 45 8.13 -9.47 7.17
N GLU A 46 9.00 -9.43 6.16
CA GLU A 46 9.20 -8.23 5.35
C GLU A 46 8.01 -8.01 4.41
N ILE A 47 7.46 -6.80 4.42
CA ILE A 47 6.37 -6.39 3.53
C ILE A 47 6.94 -5.46 2.48
N VAL A 48 6.76 -5.81 1.20
CA VAL A 48 7.12 -4.92 0.10
C VAL A 48 5.95 -4.00 -0.19
N ILE A 49 6.13 -2.70 0.04
CA ILE A 49 5.13 -1.67 -0.24
C ILE A 49 5.57 -0.92 -1.50
N LYS A 50 4.73 -0.93 -2.54
CA LYS A 50 4.94 -0.16 -3.77
C LYS A 50 3.84 0.89 -3.92
N ILE A 51 4.23 2.14 -4.15
CA ILE A 51 3.29 3.24 -4.31
C ILE A 51 3.27 3.61 -5.79
N TYR A 52 2.08 3.58 -6.39
CA TYR A 52 1.89 4.00 -7.77
C TYR A 52 1.24 5.37 -7.77
N PHE A 53 1.89 6.31 -8.44
CA PHE A 53 1.36 7.65 -8.64
C PHE A 53 0.41 7.70 -9.85
N HIS A 54 -0.37 8.78 -9.95
CA HIS A 54 -1.25 9.02 -11.10
C HIS A 54 -0.48 9.27 -12.38
N ASP A 55 0.70 9.89 -12.30
CA ASP A 55 1.58 10.11 -13.43
C ASP A 55 2.36 8.81 -13.76
N PRO A 56 2.14 8.19 -14.94
CA PRO A 56 2.88 7.01 -15.35
C PRO A 56 4.37 7.28 -15.65
N ASN A 57 4.80 8.54 -15.73
CA ASN A 57 6.20 8.91 -15.90
C ASN A 57 6.98 9.01 -14.57
N GLU A 58 6.29 9.02 -13.44
CA GLU A 58 6.92 8.97 -12.12
C GLU A 58 7.30 7.53 -11.77
N ARG A 59 8.57 7.32 -11.36
CA ARG A 59 9.06 5.98 -11.02
C ARG A 59 8.36 5.46 -9.76
N PRO A 60 7.77 4.25 -9.79
CA PRO A 60 7.05 3.63 -8.66
C PRO A 60 7.98 3.00 -7.61
#